data_AF-A0A920TGF3-F1
#
_entry.id   AF-A0A920TGF3-F1
#
_cell.length_a   1.000
_cell.length_b   1.000
_cell.length_c   1.000
_cell.angle_alpha   90.00
_cell.angle_beta   90.00
_cell.angle_gamma   90.00
#
_symmetry.space_group_name_H-M   'P 1'
#
loop_
_entity.id
_entity.type
_entity.pdbx_description
1 polymer ?
#
loop_
_entity_poly.entity_id
_entity_poly.type
_entity_poly.pdbx_seq_one_letter_code
_entity_poly.pdbx_strand_id
1 'polypeptide(L)' 'MIATAERISQCEIPVRIKPRRSGDPAVLVASAAKARGELGWNPNYTDLESIVESSWSWHLRHKDGYD' A
#
# COMPACT_ATOMS: atom_id res chain seq x y z
N MET A 1 2.84 5.27 -4.33
CA MET A 1 1.74 5.37 -3.35
C MET A 1 0.75 6.46 -3.77
N ILE A 2 1.05 7.76 -3.59
CA ILE A 2 0.08 8.86 -3.82
C ILE A 2 -0.50 8.82 -5.25
N ALA A 3 0.34 8.86 -6.28
CA ALA A 3 -0.13 8.81 -7.67
C ALA A 3 -1.00 7.58 -7.99
N THR A 4 -0.67 6.41 -7.43
CA THR A 4 -1.48 5.19 -7.59
C THR A 4 -2.83 5.33 -6.91
N ALA A 5 -2.86 5.90 -5.70
CA ALA A 5 -4.09 6.17 -4.96
C ALA A 5 -4.97 7.21 -5.66
N GLU A 6 -4.39 8.28 -6.21
CA GLU A 6 -5.13 9.28 -7.00
C GLU A 6 -5.74 8.65 -8.25
N ARG A 7 -4.98 7.83 -8.98
CA ARG A 7 -5.47 7.12 -10.16
C ARG A 7 -6.60 6.15 -9.84
N ILE A 8 -6.53 5.42 -8.73
CA ILE A 8 -7.56 4.44 -8.35
C ILE A 8 -8.80 5.12 -7.79
N SER A 9 -8.62 6.14 -6.95
CA SER A 9 -9.73 6.90 -6.36
C SER A 9 -10.36 7.91 -7.31
N GLN A 10 -9.71 8.20 -8.45
CA GLN A 10 -10.09 9.26 -9.39
C GLN A 10 -10.28 10.62 -8.70
N CYS A 11 -9.51 10.84 -7.63
CA CYS A 11 -9.58 12.02 -6.79
C CYS A 11 -8.17 12.58 -6.60
N GLU A 12 -8.03 13.90 -6.69
CA GLU A 12 -6.78 14.57 -6.34
C GLU A 12 -6.54 14.49 -4.82
N ILE A 13 -5.32 14.15 -4.40
CA ILE A 13 -4.96 14.03 -2.98
C ILE A 13 -3.99 15.17 -2.64
N PRO A 14 -4.42 16.19 -1.88
CA PRO A 14 -3.55 17.32 -1.53
C PRO A 14 -2.32 16.88 -0.73
N VAL A 15 -1.12 17.18 -1.25
CA VAL A 15 0.16 16.81 -0.63
C VAL A 15 0.86 18.05 -0.04
N ARG A 16 1.38 17.92 1.20
CA ARG A 16 2.26 18.92 1.82
C ARG A 16 3.51 18.26 2.36
N ILE A 17 4.66 18.67 1.83
CA ILE A 17 5.96 18.17 2.30
C ILE A 17 6.28 18.77 3.66
N LYS A 18 6.70 17.93 4.60
CA LYS A 18 7.09 18.30 5.97
C LYS A 18 8.46 17.70 6.31
N PRO A 19 9.13 18.16 7.38
CA PRO A 19 10.38 17.57 7.82
C PRO A 19 10.26 16.06 8.05
N ARG A 20 11.36 15.33 7.84
CA ARG A 20 11.40 13.89 8.09
C ARG A 20 11.13 13.60 9.56
N ARG A 21 10.36 12.54 9.83
CA ARG A 21 10.16 12.04 11.19
C ARG A 21 11.48 11.42 11.68
N SER A 22 11.89 11.78 12.89
CA SER A 22 13.11 11.24 13.50
C SER A 22 13.02 9.73 13.62
N GLY A 23 14.12 9.03 13.30
CA GLY A 23 14.20 7.57 13.30
C GLY A 23 13.80 6.87 12.00
N ASP A 24 13.16 7.56 11.05
CA ASP A 24 12.77 6.93 9.77
C ASP A 24 13.98 6.78 8.83
N PRO A 25 14.31 5.55 8.37
CA PRO A 25 15.34 5.34 7.35
C PRO A 25 14.87 5.91 5.99
N ALA A 26 15.81 6.11 5.06
CA ALA A 26 15.46 6.56 3.71
C ALA A 26 14.67 5.50 2.92
N VAL A 27 15.04 4.23 3.07
CA VAL A 27 14.41 3.08 2.42
C VAL A 27 14.44 1.90 3.39
N LEU A 28 13.35 1.13 3.45
CA LEU A 28 13.25 -0.08 4.26
C LEU A 28 12.47 -1.14 3.48
N VAL A 29 13.15 -2.20 3.03
CA VAL A 29 12.57 -3.29 2.24
C VAL A 29 13.16 -4.62 2.72
N ALA A 30 12.32 -5.62 2.95
CA ALA A 30 12.74 -6.96 3.34
C ALA A 30 12.85 -7.90 2.12
N SER A 31 13.83 -8.80 2.13
CA SER A 31 13.91 -9.88 1.13
C SER A 31 12.89 -10.97 1.43
N ALA A 32 12.12 -11.36 0.41
CA ALA A 32 11.18 -12.48 0.47
C ALA A 32 11.83 -13.84 0.11
N ALA A 33 13.14 -13.89 -0.13
CA ALA A 33 13.83 -15.10 -0.60
C ALA A 33 13.68 -16.28 0.37
N LYS A 34 13.82 -16.05 1.68
CA LYS A 34 13.70 -17.10 2.70
C LYS A 34 12.29 -17.70 2.75
N ALA A 35 11.26 -16.86 2.75
CA ALA A 35 9.87 -17.32 2.75
C ALA A 35 9.53 -18.13 1.49
N ARG A 36 10.03 -17.70 0.32
CA ARG A 36 9.90 -18.47 -0.93
C ARG A 36 10.56 -19.84 -0.83
N GLY A 37 11.79 -19.90 -0.33
CA GLY A 37 12.56 -21.15 -0.25
C GLY A 37 12.04 -22.15 0.79
N GLU A 38 11.71 -21.68 1.99
CA GLU A 38 11.37 -22.57 3.11
C GLU A 38 9.88 -22.90 3.17
N LEU A 39 9.01 -21.95 2.79
CA LEU A 39 7.56 -22.10 2.93
C LEU A 39 6.86 -22.35 1.59
N GLY A 40 7.59 -22.30 0.48
CA GLY A 40 6.99 -22.28 -0.86
C GLY A 40 6.08 -21.06 -1.08
N TRP A 41 6.25 -20.00 -0.29
CA TRP A 41 5.34 -18.85 -0.31
C TRP A 41 5.48 -18.07 -1.61
N ASN A 42 4.39 -17.98 -2.39
CA ASN A 42 4.32 -17.21 -3.62
C ASN A 42 3.22 -16.14 -3.53
N PRO A 43 3.54 -14.84 -3.47
CA PRO A 43 2.53 -13.80 -3.35
C PRO A 43 1.71 -13.67 -4.63
N ASN A 44 0.37 -13.67 -4.49
CA ASN A 44 -0.55 -13.48 -5.61
C ASN A 44 -0.69 -12.00 -6.04
N TYR A 45 -0.46 -11.07 -5.12
CA TYR A 45 -0.55 -9.63 -5.36
C TYR A 45 0.81 -8.99 -5.09
N THR A 46 1.46 -8.52 -6.15
CA THR A 46 2.83 -7.96 -6.07
C THR A 46 2.92 -6.54 -6.61
N ASP A 47 1.91 -6.11 -7.33
CA ASP A 47 1.79 -4.76 -7.85
C ASP A 47 1.02 -3.86 -6.88
N LEU A 48 1.34 -2.57 -6.91
CA LEU A 48 0.75 -1.62 -5.99
C LEU A 48 -0.71 -1.30 -6.33
N GLU A 49 -1.12 -1.48 -7.59
CA GLU A 49 -2.46 -1.15 -8.04
C GLU A 49 -3.50 -2.09 -7.44
N SER A 50 -3.30 -3.40 -7.57
CA SER A 50 -4.14 -4.43 -6.95
C SER A 50 -4.29 -4.23 -5.44
N ILE A 51 -3.19 -3.87 -4.77
CA ILE A 51 -3.16 -3.65 -3.31
C ILE A 51 -4.00 -2.42 -2.93
N VAL A 52 -3.82 -1.30 -3.64
CA VAL A 52 -4.55 -0.06 -3.34
C VAL A 52 -6.02 -0.17 -3.76
N GLU A 53 -6.33 -0.84 -4.87
CA GLU A 53 -7.69 -1.04 -5.37
C GLU A 53 -8.53 -1.88 -4.42
N SER A 54 -7.98 -2.99 -3.91
CA SER A 54 -8.69 -3.84 -2.96
C SER A 54 -9.02 -3.09 -1.66
N SER A 55 -8.06 -2.29 -1.15
CA SER A 55 -8.27 -1.44 0.02
C SER A 55 -9.33 -0.36 -0.24
N TRP A 56 -9.24 0.36 -1.37
CA TRP A 56 -10.19 1.41 -1.72
C TRP A 56 -11.62 0.87 -1.90
N SER A 57 -11.73 -0.28 -2.57
CA SER A 57 -13.00 -0.97 -2.77
C SER A 57 -13.67 -1.36 -1.45
N TRP A 58 -12.89 -1.77 -0.45
CA TRP A 58 -13.43 -2.04 0.89
C TRP A 58 -13.98 -0.77 1.55
N HIS A 59 -13.22 0.33 1.55
CA HIS A 59 -13.63 1.60 2.13
C HIS A 59 -14.88 2.20 1.47
N LEU A 60 -15.03 2.02 0.15
CA LEU A 60 -16.25 2.45 -0.56
C LEU A 60 -17.50 1.70 -0.10
N ARG A 61 -17.37 0.40 0.21
CA ARG A 61 -18.46 -0.44 0.70
C ARG A 61 -18.73 -0.26 2.20
N HIS A 62 -17.71 0.14 2.96
CA HIS A 62 -17.70 0.19 4.42
C HIS A 62 -17.22 1.56 4.90
N LYS A 63 -18.02 2.61 4.62
CA LYS A 63 -17.61 3.99 4.91
C LYS A 63 -17.37 4.25 6.40
N ASP A 64 -18.13 3.58 7.25
CA ASP A 64 -18.06 3.68 8.72
C ASP A 64 -17.34 2.47 9.34
N GLY A 65 -16.71 1.62 8.52
CA GLY A 65 -16.06 0.39 8.97
C GLY A 65 -17.03 -0.80 9.02
N TYR A 66 -16.96 -1.61 10.07
CA TYR A 66 -17.65 -2.90 10.14
C TYR A 66 -19.09 -2.83 10.70
N ASP A 67 -19.56 -1.64 11.06
CA ASP A 67 -20.87 -1.41 11.70
C ASP A 67 -22.05 -1.50 10.73
#